data_AF-A0A1I7T2I0-F1
#
_entry.id   AF-A0A1I7T2I0-F1
#
_cell.length_a   1.000
_cell.length_b   1.000
_cell.length_c   1.000
_cell.angle_alpha   90.00
_cell.angle_beta   90.00
_cell.angle_gamma   90.00
#
_symmetry.space_group_name_H-M   'P 1'
#
loop_
_entity.id
_entity.type
_entity.pdbx_description
1 polymer ?
#
loop_
_entity_poly.entity_id
_entity_poly.type
_entity_poly.pdbx_seq_one_letter_code
_entity_poly.pdbx_strand_id
1 'polypeptide(L)'
;MSNSDAIPGDLFQHLFRLFSLFADQNDKGTFKPAQAEFLIDELLRELRRQTTPKVHDLPDNVTFNEFLNLLQVIFPDREDLQIATNRVFERYVNHVIGKGFVLFRKLTQKRKGCLPIRRRSDESWQFGWLQVIPGIAKIRKQNSDIDDIIQFDEDTVIETAVVDGDASIWSVICSSSTAFQFSHLDPIMAQLFVKDMRTARDYPTREELSRFDYKRSLKNRPNKEGKIRKELEKERIRLESELEEEKKNRKDEEIVRGLTTRLLKQEMEKSEQMQQVIYELRSKLVNEGEGDNVVENDDDVEMIEDEISEDAGENEEISITLPSREEKIQQYAYHLYATQAEEHVTSDDEEIWKQNYNLIVSTQSV
;
A
#
# COMPACT_ATOMS: atom_id res chain seq x y z
N MET A 1 -6.92 -5.55 39.38
CA MET A 1 -7.04 -6.46 38.22
C MET A 1 -8.52 -6.69 37.97
N SER A 2 -9.13 -5.89 37.12
CA SER A 2 -10.58 -5.93 36.85
C SER A 2 -10.84 -6.71 35.55
N ASN A 3 -11.70 -7.73 35.66
CA ASN A 3 -12.25 -8.51 34.55
C ASN A 3 -13.14 -7.64 33.66
N SER A 4 -12.58 -6.93 32.67
CA SER A 4 -13.34 -6.21 31.63
C SER A 4 -13.14 -6.76 30.22
N ASP A 5 -12.51 -7.94 30.06
CA ASP A 5 -12.07 -8.46 28.75
C ASP A 5 -13.03 -9.42 28.05
N ALA A 6 -14.25 -9.60 28.54
CA ALA A 6 -15.26 -10.30 27.78
C ALA A 6 -15.79 -9.39 26.65
N ILE A 7 -15.65 -9.84 25.41
CA ILE A 7 -16.32 -9.23 24.26
C ILE A 7 -17.82 -9.16 24.56
N PRO A 8 -18.51 -8.02 24.37
CA PRO A 8 -19.95 -7.93 24.55
C PRO A 8 -20.64 -9.06 23.78
N GLY A 9 -21.62 -9.72 24.42
CA GLY A 9 -22.27 -10.89 23.83
C GLY A 9 -22.75 -10.64 22.40
N ASP A 10 -23.25 -9.44 22.13
CA ASP A 10 -23.77 -9.05 20.82
C ASP A 10 -22.67 -8.86 19.77
N LEU A 11 -21.52 -8.27 20.14
CA LEU A 11 -20.37 -8.13 19.24
C LEU A 11 -19.87 -9.48 18.78
N PHE A 12 -19.67 -10.37 19.76
CA PHE A 12 -19.21 -11.73 19.50
C PHE A 12 -20.19 -12.48 18.61
N GLN A 13 -21.49 -12.39 18.89
CA GLN A 13 -22.52 -13.03 18.08
C GLN A 13 -22.57 -12.51 16.64
N HIS A 14 -22.46 -11.19 16.44
CA HIS A 14 -22.43 -10.61 15.10
C HIS A 14 -21.17 -11.03 14.32
N LEU A 15 -20.00 -10.97 14.95
CA LEU A 15 -18.74 -11.43 14.35
C LEU A 15 -18.79 -12.92 14.02
N PHE A 16 -19.33 -13.75 14.92
CA PHE A 16 -19.44 -15.18 14.70
C PHE A 16 -20.39 -15.51 13.56
N ARG A 17 -21.55 -14.84 13.46
CA ARG A 17 -22.49 -15.02 12.34
C ARG A 17 -21.90 -14.58 11.01
N LEU A 18 -21.17 -13.46 11.00
CA LEU A 18 -20.41 -13.03 9.83
C LEU A 18 -19.35 -14.06 9.45
N PHE A 19 -18.66 -14.63 10.44
CA PHE A 19 -17.71 -15.70 10.23
C PHE A 19 -18.35 -16.94 9.61
N SER A 20 -19.41 -17.48 10.22
CA SER A 20 -20.12 -18.64 9.71
C SER A 20 -20.62 -18.43 8.28
N LEU A 21 -21.12 -17.24 7.94
CA LEU A 21 -21.64 -16.94 6.60
C LEU A 21 -20.65 -17.27 5.47
N PHE A 22 -19.36 -16.97 5.66
CA PHE A 22 -18.33 -17.27 4.65
C PHE A 22 -17.56 -18.57 4.92
N ALA A 23 -17.48 -19.01 6.18
CA ALA A 23 -16.76 -20.21 6.59
C ALA A 23 -17.55 -21.50 6.29
N ASP A 24 -18.87 -21.49 6.41
CA ASP A 24 -19.74 -22.65 6.17
C ASP A 24 -19.75 -23.08 4.70
N GLN A 25 -19.27 -22.23 3.80
CA GLN A 25 -19.10 -22.54 2.38
C GLN A 25 -17.75 -23.19 2.05
N ASN A 26 -16.88 -23.37 3.04
CA ASN A 26 -15.62 -24.11 2.93
C ASN A 26 -15.75 -25.44 3.69
N ASP A 27 -15.20 -26.53 3.14
CA ASP A 27 -15.30 -27.90 3.71
C ASP A 27 -14.78 -28.02 5.16
N LYS A 28 -13.88 -27.11 5.56
CA LYS A 28 -13.24 -27.10 6.88
C LYS A 28 -13.90 -26.16 7.90
N GLY A 29 -14.93 -25.41 7.53
CA GLY A 29 -15.57 -24.43 8.42
C GLY A 29 -14.62 -23.30 8.87
N THR A 30 -13.69 -22.90 8.00
CA THR A 30 -12.68 -21.88 8.26
C THR A 30 -12.65 -20.85 7.13
N PHE A 31 -12.07 -19.68 7.39
CA PHE A 31 -11.82 -18.66 6.37
C PHE A 31 -10.59 -19.00 5.55
N LYS A 32 -10.67 -18.70 4.24
CA LYS A 32 -9.46 -18.50 3.43
C LYS A 32 -8.84 -17.14 3.79
N PRO A 33 -7.53 -16.97 3.63
CA PRO A 33 -6.85 -15.68 3.86
C PRO A 33 -7.56 -14.50 3.20
N ALA A 34 -7.95 -14.64 1.92
CA ALA A 34 -8.64 -13.60 1.17
C ALA A 34 -9.99 -13.19 1.79
N GLN A 35 -10.72 -14.11 2.42
CA GLN A 35 -12.01 -13.83 3.06
C GLN A 35 -11.83 -13.06 4.38
N ALA A 36 -10.81 -13.44 5.16
CA ALA A 36 -10.45 -12.73 6.38
C ALA A 36 -10.01 -11.29 6.05
N GLU A 37 -9.13 -11.13 5.06
CA GLU A 37 -8.71 -9.81 4.55
C GLU A 37 -9.89 -8.99 4.03
N PHE A 38 -10.78 -9.62 3.26
CA PHE A 38 -11.97 -8.96 2.73
C PHE A 38 -12.83 -8.38 3.86
N LEU A 39 -13.09 -9.15 4.92
CA LEU A 39 -13.92 -8.65 6.02
C LEU A 39 -13.21 -7.55 6.82
N ILE A 40 -11.89 -7.66 7.03
CA ILE A 40 -11.11 -6.60 7.66
C ILE A 40 -11.19 -5.31 6.84
N ASP A 41 -11.04 -5.40 5.52
CA ASP A 41 -11.18 -4.25 4.61
C ASP A 41 -12.56 -3.61 4.69
N GLU A 42 -13.63 -4.40 4.76
CA GLU A 42 -14.99 -3.86 4.88
C GLU A 42 -15.21 -3.22 6.26
N LEU A 43 -14.69 -3.80 7.34
CA LEU A 43 -14.76 -3.19 8.68
C LEU A 43 -14.00 -1.86 8.75
N LEU A 44 -12.79 -1.80 8.21
CA LEU A 44 -12.00 -0.56 8.16
C LEU A 44 -12.68 0.51 7.32
N ARG A 45 -13.28 0.11 6.20
CA ARG A 45 -14.01 1.00 5.28
C ARG A 45 -15.20 1.66 5.96
N GLU A 46 -15.93 0.93 6.79
CA GLU A 46 -17.07 1.50 7.54
C GLU A 46 -16.67 2.60 8.52
N LEU A 47 -15.44 2.54 9.03
CA LEU A 47 -14.84 3.57 9.87
C LEU A 47 -14.11 4.66 9.08
N ARG A 48 -14.20 4.63 7.74
CA ARG A 48 -13.45 5.53 6.83
C ARG A 48 -11.94 5.49 7.07
N ARG A 49 -11.43 4.38 7.60
CA ARG A 49 -9.99 4.15 7.76
C ARG A 49 -9.43 3.66 6.43
N GLN A 50 -8.22 4.12 6.10
CA GLN A 50 -7.50 3.56 4.98
C GLN A 50 -7.33 2.06 5.23
N THR A 51 -7.61 1.25 4.21
CA THR A 51 -7.36 -0.19 4.26
C THR A 51 -5.89 -0.37 4.60
N THR A 52 -5.59 -1.04 5.71
CA THR A 52 -4.21 -1.33 6.06
C THR A 52 -3.58 -2.10 4.90
N PRO A 53 -2.41 -1.70 4.38
CA PRO A 53 -1.69 -2.54 3.44
C PRO A 53 -1.54 -3.92 4.08
N LYS A 54 -1.89 -4.99 3.35
CA LYS A 54 -1.92 -6.38 3.85
C LYS A 54 -0.61 -6.69 4.60
N VAL A 55 -0.66 -6.67 5.93
CA VAL A 55 0.49 -6.87 6.85
C VAL A 55 0.42 -8.24 7.53
N HIS A 56 -0.65 -9.00 7.31
CA HIS A 56 -0.88 -10.25 8.03
C HIS A 56 -0.61 -11.42 7.10
N ASP A 57 0.52 -12.11 7.29
CA ASP A 57 0.71 -13.45 6.74
C ASP A 57 -0.29 -14.38 7.46
N LEU A 58 -1.49 -14.46 6.90
CA LEU A 58 -2.59 -15.28 7.41
C LEU A 58 -2.37 -16.75 7.02
N PRO A 59 -2.65 -17.71 7.91
CA PRO A 59 -2.60 -19.13 7.59
C PRO A 59 -3.66 -19.50 6.54
N ASP A 60 -3.42 -20.57 5.79
CA ASP A 60 -4.33 -21.04 4.72
C ASP A 60 -5.76 -21.33 5.19
N ASN A 61 -5.94 -21.62 6.49
CA ASN A 61 -7.23 -21.82 7.12
C ASN A 61 -7.28 -20.99 8.40
N VAL A 62 -7.99 -19.86 8.37
CA VAL A 62 -8.13 -18.96 9.50
C VAL A 62 -9.35 -19.36 10.32
N THR A 63 -9.12 -19.74 11.57
CA THR A 63 -10.17 -20.06 12.54
C THR A 63 -10.82 -18.79 13.09
N PHE A 64 -12.00 -18.92 13.69
CA PHE A 64 -12.69 -17.77 14.28
C PHE A 64 -11.86 -17.10 15.40
N ASN A 65 -11.16 -17.89 16.22
CA ASN A 65 -10.32 -17.37 17.29
C ASN A 65 -9.11 -16.57 16.75
N GLU A 66 -8.47 -17.05 15.67
CA GLU A 66 -7.38 -16.31 15.02
C GLU A 66 -7.88 -15.01 14.39
N PHE A 67 -9.03 -15.06 13.72
CA PHE A 67 -9.68 -13.86 13.17
C PHE A 67 -10.01 -12.84 14.26
N LEU A 68 -10.54 -13.30 15.40
CA LEU A 68 -10.90 -12.46 16.53
C LEU A 68 -9.67 -11.83 17.20
N ASN A 69 -8.59 -12.60 17.37
CA ASN A 69 -7.32 -12.07 17.87
C ASN A 69 -6.75 -11.00 16.92
N LEU A 70 -6.86 -11.21 15.61
CA LEU A 70 -6.43 -10.23 14.63
C LEU A 70 -7.24 -8.93 14.71
N LEU A 71 -8.57 -9.04 14.86
CA LEU A 71 -9.43 -7.86 15.05
C LEU A 71 -9.08 -7.08 16.32
N GLN A 72 -8.71 -7.75 17.42
CA GLN A 72 -8.27 -7.06 18.65
C GLN A 72 -6.98 -6.24 18.46
N VAL A 73 -6.09 -6.70 17.58
CA VAL A 73 -4.85 -5.97 17.25
C VAL A 73 -5.14 -4.78 16.34
N ILE A 74 -6.00 -4.96 15.34
CA ILE A 74 -6.33 -3.92 14.34
C ILE A 74 -7.26 -2.84 14.93
N PHE A 75 -8.18 -3.24 15.81
CA PHE A 75 -9.16 -2.37 16.46
C PHE A 75 -8.90 -2.33 17.96
N PRO A 76 -7.95 -1.49 18.43
CA PRO A 76 -7.68 -1.35 19.86
C PRO A 76 -8.88 -0.76 20.62
N ASP A 77 -9.70 0.06 19.93
CA ASP A 77 -10.97 0.56 20.46
C ASP A 77 -12.12 -0.39 20.10
N ARG A 78 -12.84 -0.84 21.14
CA ARG A 78 -13.96 -1.77 21.02
C ARG A 78 -15.22 -1.12 20.49
N GLU A 79 -15.43 0.18 20.75
CA GLU A 79 -16.64 0.88 20.28
C GLU A 79 -16.62 1.01 18.76
N ASP A 80 -15.45 1.35 18.21
CA ASP A 80 -15.20 1.39 16.77
C ASP A 80 -15.49 0.03 16.11
N LEU A 81 -14.93 -1.05 16.67
CA LEU A 81 -15.16 -2.40 16.16
C LEU A 81 -16.65 -2.77 16.20
N GLN A 82 -17.35 -2.39 17.27
CA GLN A 82 -18.78 -2.64 17.39
C GLN A 82 -19.59 -1.91 16.31
N ILE A 83 -19.30 -0.62 16.07
CA ILE A 83 -19.99 0.19 15.06
C ILE A 83 -19.76 -0.40 13.67
N ALA A 84 -18.51 -0.71 13.32
CA ALA A 84 -18.15 -1.31 12.04
C ALA A 84 -18.82 -2.68 11.86
N THR A 85 -18.75 -3.53 12.87
CA THR A 85 -19.34 -4.87 12.84
C THR A 85 -20.84 -4.81 12.63
N ASN A 86 -21.54 -3.90 13.31
CA ASN A 86 -23.00 -3.78 13.15
C ASN A 86 -23.39 -3.39 11.72
N ARG A 87 -22.64 -2.51 11.07
CA ARG A 87 -22.91 -2.10 9.68
C ARG A 87 -22.60 -3.22 8.69
N VAL A 88 -21.46 -3.88 8.85
CA VAL A 88 -21.07 -5.05 8.04
C VAL A 88 -22.09 -6.18 8.22
N PHE A 89 -22.53 -6.44 9.46
CA PHE A 89 -23.57 -7.40 9.79
C PHE A 89 -24.89 -7.08 9.08
N GLU A 90 -25.34 -5.83 9.11
CA GLU A 90 -26.54 -5.41 8.39
C GLU A 90 -26.42 -5.68 6.87
N ARG A 91 -25.25 -5.44 6.28
CA ARG A 91 -25.04 -5.64 4.85
C ARG A 91 -25.05 -7.11 4.42
N TYR A 92 -24.33 -7.96 5.17
CA TYR A 92 -24.10 -9.34 4.75
C TYR A 92 -25.10 -10.34 5.34
N VAL A 93 -25.59 -10.09 6.56
CA VAL A 93 -26.52 -11.00 7.25
C VAL A 93 -27.98 -10.54 7.12
N ASN A 94 -28.24 -9.24 7.24
CA ASN A 94 -29.60 -8.69 7.06
C ASN A 94 -29.92 -8.29 5.61
N HIS A 95 -28.94 -8.35 4.71
CA HIS A 95 -29.03 -7.98 3.28
C HIS A 95 -29.49 -6.54 3.05
N VAL A 96 -29.09 -5.61 3.93
CA VAL A 96 -29.34 -4.17 3.72
C VAL A 96 -28.17 -3.58 2.93
N ILE A 97 -28.40 -3.26 1.66
CA ILE A 97 -27.34 -2.79 0.76
C ILE A 97 -26.89 -1.39 1.16
N GLY A 98 -27.84 -0.50 1.40
CA GLY A 98 -27.59 0.87 1.79
C GLY A 98 -28.80 1.46 2.53
N LYS A 99 -28.55 2.42 3.42
CA LYS A 99 -29.59 3.13 4.14
C LYS A 99 -29.14 4.55 4.50
N GLY A 100 -30.08 5.50 4.48
CA GLY A 100 -29.77 6.88 4.88
C GLY A 100 -30.88 7.86 4.53
N PHE A 101 -30.66 9.11 4.88
CA PHE A 101 -31.60 10.19 4.58
C PHE A 101 -31.43 10.69 3.16
N VAL A 102 -32.55 10.93 2.48
CA VAL A 102 -32.58 11.49 1.13
C VAL A 102 -33.74 12.48 1.01
N LEU A 103 -33.58 13.45 0.11
CA LEU A 103 -34.71 14.16 -0.45
C LEU A 103 -35.23 13.37 -1.65
N PHE A 104 -36.54 13.24 -1.80
CA PHE A 104 -37.13 12.54 -2.93
C PHE A 104 -38.45 13.17 -3.36
N ARG A 105 -38.85 12.92 -4.59
CA ARG A 105 -40.18 13.25 -5.11
C ARG A 105 -40.64 12.20 -6.10
N LYS A 106 -41.95 11.99 -6.16
CA LYS A 106 -42.56 11.01 -7.05
C LYS A 106 -43.11 11.72 -8.28
N LEU A 107 -42.54 11.41 -9.43
CA LEU A 107 -42.93 11.93 -10.73
C LEU A 107 -43.80 10.89 -11.43
N THR A 108 -45.12 11.05 -11.36
CA THR A 108 -46.03 10.26 -12.20
C THR A 108 -46.02 10.85 -13.61
N GLN A 109 -45.62 10.07 -14.62
CA GLN A 109 -45.75 10.51 -16.00
C GLN A 109 -47.24 10.75 -16.28
N LYS A 110 -47.59 12.00 -16.60
CA LYS A 110 -48.96 12.39 -16.91
C LYS A 110 -49.50 11.49 -18.03
N ARG A 111 -50.53 10.68 -17.75
CA ARG A 111 -51.45 10.29 -18.83
C ARG A 111 -51.96 11.60 -19.44
N LYS A 112 -51.80 11.77 -20.76
CA LYS A 112 -52.41 12.87 -21.53
C LYS A 112 -53.94 12.76 -21.44
N GLY A 113 -54.50 13.14 -20.30
CA GLY A 113 -55.94 13.27 -20.07
C GLY A 113 -56.30 14.75 -20.09
N CYS A 114 -57.37 15.09 -20.80
CA CYS A 114 -57.90 16.45 -20.95
C CYS A 114 -58.61 16.99 -19.68
N LEU A 115 -58.41 16.35 -18.53
CA LEU A 115 -58.96 16.81 -17.25
C LEU A 115 -57.88 17.59 -16.47
N PRO A 116 -58.18 18.79 -15.97
CA PRO A 116 -57.28 19.54 -15.10
C PRO A 116 -57.22 18.84 -13.74
N ILE A 117 -56.34 17.86 -13.61
CA ILE A 117 -56.02 17.26 -12.33
C ILE A 117 -55.27 18.33 -11.53
N ARG A 118 -55.84 18.77 -10.39
CA ARG A 118 -55.16 19.63 -9.41
C ARG A 118 -53.71 19.14 -9.26
N ARG A 119 -52.72 20.01 -9.48
CA ARG A 119 -51.30 19.71 -9.23
C ARG A 119 -51.21 19.06 -7.85
N ARG A 120 -51.02 17.75 -7.79
CA ARG A 120 -50.90 17.05 -6.51
C ARG A 120 -49.62 17.54 -5.86
N SER A 121 -49.65 17.72 -4.55
CA SER A 121 -48.51 17.99 -3.67
C SER A 121 -47.39 16.94 -3.71
N ASP A 122 -47.50 15.92 -4.57
CA ASP A 122 -46.54 14.81 -4.70
C ASP A 122 -45.32 15.16 -5.56
N GLU A 123 -45.33 16.29 -6.27
CA GLU A 123 -44.19 16.79 -7.07
C GLU A 123 -43.18 17.64 -6.25
N SER A 124 -43.50 17.98 -5.00
CA SER A 124 -42.57 18.68 -4.10
C SER A 124 -41.54 17.73 -3.51
N TRP A 125 -40.32 18.21 -3.28
CA TRP A 125 -39.30 17.47 -2.54
C TRP A 125 -39.77 17.13 -1.12
N GLN A 126 -39.62 15.87 -0.74
CA GLN A 126 -39.96 15.32 0.56
C GLN A 126 -38.71 14.73 1.21
N PHE A 127 -38.58 14.86 2.52
CA PHE A 127 -37.52 14.22 3.29
C PHE A 127 -37.94 12.82 3.70
N GLY A 128 -37.07 11.84 3.47
CA GLY A 128 -37.35 10.44 3.82
C GLY A 128 -36.10 9.65 4.17
N TRP A 129 -36.32 8.56 4.89
CA TRP A 129 -35.31 7.52 5.13
C TRP A 129 -35.42 6.46 4.05
N LEU A 130 -34.39 6.36 3.21
CA LEU A 130 -34.27 5.37 2.17
C LEU A 130 -33.56 4.13 2.71
N GLN A 131 -34.11 2.95 2.45
CA GLN A 131 -33.49 1.66 2.70
C GLN A 131 -33.50 0.83 1.42
N VAL A 132 -32.32 0.46 0.96
CA VAL A 132 -32.09 -0.34 -0.25
C VAL A 132 -31.80 -1.79 0.17
N ILE A 133 -32.60 -2.71 -0.35
CA ILE A 133 -32.49 -4.17 -0.13
C ILE A 133 -32.59 -4.88 -1.49
N PRO A 134 -32.23 -6.18 -1.60
CA PRO A 134 -32.37 -6.91 -2.86
C PRO A 134 -33.75 -6.70 -3.51
N GLY A 135 -33.74 -6.27 -4.77
CA GLY A 135 -34.91 -6.12 -5.62
C GLY A 135 -35.83 -4.93 -5.31
N ILE A 136 -35.70 -4.28 -4.14
CA ILE A 136 -36.57 -3.15 -3.77
C ILE A 136 -35.86 -2.04 -2.99
N ALA A 137 -36.32 -0.80 -3.17
CA ALA A 137 -36.00 0.33 -2.31
C ALA A 137 -37.25 0.78 -1.55
N LYS A 138 -37.13 0.92 -0.23
CA LYS A 138 -38.20 1.40 0.65
C LYS A 138 -37.89 2.80 1.12
N ILE A 139 -38.88 3.70 1.07
CA ILE A 139 -38.73 5.08 1.52
C ILE A 139 -39.75 5.37 2.60
N ARG A 140 -39.28 5.63 3.82
CA ARG A 140 -40.13 6.07 4.92
C ARG A 140 -40.16 7.59 5.00
N LYS A 141 -41.34 8.19 4.85
CA LYS A 141 -41.52 9.63 5.02
C LYS A 141 -41.49 9.99 6.49
N GLN A 142 -40.97 11.17 6.83
CA GLN A 142 -40.90 11.64 8.22
C GLN A 142 -42.26 11.66 8.94
N ASN A 143 -43.34 11.92 8.20
CA ASN A 143 -44.70 12.08 8.75
C ASN A 143 -45.68 10.99 8.28
N SER A 144 -45.19 9.82 7.85
CA SER A 144 -46.05 8.72 7.41
C SER A 144 -45.53 7.37 7.86
N ASP A 145 -46.43 6.53 8.33
CA ASP A 145 -46.13 5.13 8.68
C ASP A 145 -46.14 4.20 7.45
N ILE A 146 -46.47 4.73 6.27
CA ILE A 146 -46.53 3.96 5.02
C ILE A 146 -45.25 4.21 4.24
N ASP A 147 -44.52 3.14 3.97
CA ASP A 147 -43.31 3.17 3.15
C ASP A 147 -43.69 3.21 1.65
N ASP A 148 -43.11 4.15 0.90
CA ASP A 148 -43.13 4.10 -0.57
C ASP A 148 -42.15 3.01 -1.03
N ILE A 149 -42.64 2.03 -1.78
CA ILE A 149 -41.83 0.91 -2.27
C ILE A 149 -41.57 1.09 -3.77
N ILE A 150 -40.29 1.05 -4.14
CA ILE A 150 -39.81 1.02 -5.50
C ILE A 150 -39.34 -0.42 -5.76
N GLN A 151 -39.93 -1.08 -6.75
CA GLN A 151 -39.48 -2.38 -7.21
C GLN A 151 -38.52 -2.20 -8.38
N PHE A 152 -37.39 -2.90 -8.34
CA PHE A 152 -36.38 -2.89 -9.38
C PHE A 152 -36.64 -4.08 -10.31
N ASP A 153 -37.25 -3.79 -11.46
CA ASP A 153 -37.38 -4.72 -12.58
C ASP A 153 -36.18 -4.60 -13.53
N GLU A 154 -36.03 -5.55 -14.47
CA GLU A 154 -34.98 -5.52 -15.52
C GLU A 154 -35.00 -4.22 -16.34
N ASP A 155 -36.19 -3.67 -16.58
CA ASP A 155 -36.39 -2.42 -17.34
C ASP A 155 -36.15 -1.15 -16.50
N THR A 156 -35.81 -1.29 -15.20
CA THR A 156 -35.63 -0.13 -14.33
C THR A 156 -34.32 0.58 -14.63
N VAL A 157 -34.43 1.83 -15.07
CA VAL A 157 -33.28 2.68 -15.40
C VAL A 157 -32.94 3.55 -14.19
N ILE A 158 -31.70 3.38 -13.69
CA ILE A 158 -31.15 4.17 -12.60
C ILE A 158 -30.09 5.12 -13.19
N GLU A 159 -30.47 6.38 -13.33
CA GLU A 159 -29.60 7.43 -13.87
C GLU A 159 -28.43 7.70 -12.91
N THR A 160 -27.31 8.12 -13.48
CA THR A 160 -26.16 8.58 -12.69
C THR A 160 -26.50 9.90 -12.02
N ALA A 161 -25.97 10.11 -10.80
CA ALA A 161 -26.16 11.37 -10.10
C ALA A 161 -25.48 12.52 -10.86
N VAL A 162 -26.23 13.60 -11.07
CA VAL A 162 -25.78 14.84 -11.68
C VAL A 162 -25.83 15.93 -10.64
N VAL A 163 -24.79 16.77 -10.58
CA VAL A 163 -24.77 17.93 -9.70
C VAL A 163 -25.63 19.03 -10.31
N ASP A 164 -26.65 19.47 -9.58
CA ASP A 164 -27.55 20.57 -9.94
C ASP A 164 -27.55 21.59 -8.79
N GLY A 165 -26.82 22.69 -8.97
CA GLY A 165 -26.53 23.65 -7.91
C GLY A 165 -25.76 23.03 -6.75
N ASP A 166 -26.28 23.15 -5.53
CA ASP A 166 -25.65 22.65 -4.30
C ASP A 166 -26.04 21.20 -3.96
N ALA A 167 -26.79 20.52 -4.83
CA ALA A 167 -27.27 19.17 -4.58
C ALA A 167 -26.97 18.22 -5.74
N SER A 168 -26.76 16.95 -5.43
CA SER A 168 -26.64 15.87 -6.41
C SER A 168 -27.98 15.17 -6.58
N ILE A 169 -28.50 15.18 -7.80
CA ILE A 169 -29.82 14.67 -8.17
C ILE A 169 -29.68 13.44 -9.05
N TRP A 170 -30.51 12.42 -8.83
CA TRP A 170 -30.60 11.25 -9.71
C TRP A 170 -32.05 10.78 -9.85
N SER A 171 -32.35 10.08 -10.94
CA SER A 171 -33.69 9.55 -11.20
C SER A 171 -33.68 8.02 -11.31
N VAL A 172 -34.76 7.42 -10.83
CA VAL A 172 -35.09 6.01 -11.00
C VAL A 172 -36.38 5.95 -11.81
N ILE A 173 -36.30 5.46 -13.02
CA ILE A 173 -37.42 5.35 -13.95
C ILE A 173 -37.89 3.90 -13.94
N CYS A 174 -39.09 3.66 -13.41
CA CYS A 174 -39.70 2.34 -13.37
C CYS A 174 -40.54 2.09 -14.64
N SER A 175 -40.67 0.82 -15.01
CA SER A 175 -41.51 0.31 -16.11
C SER A 175 -42.97 0.81 -16.05
N SER A 176 -43.47 1.08 -14.84
CA SER A 176 -44.87 1.40 -14.54
C SER A 176 -45.29 2.86 -14.79
N SER A 177 -44.58 3.62 -15.62
CA SER A 177 -44.80 5.07 -15.87
C SER A 177 -44.65 5.97 -14.62
N THR A 178 -44.02 5.44 -13.57
CA THR A 178 -43.62 6.19 -12.39
C THR A 178 -42.11 6.38 -12.38
N ALA A 179 -41.67 7.61 -12.14
CA ALA A 179 -40.27 7.93 -11.91
C ALA A 179 -40.12 8.50 -10.51
N PHE A 180 -39.03 8.16 -9.83
CA PHE A 180 -38.65 8.74 -8.55
C PHE A 180 -37.41 9.56 -8.78
N GLN A 181 -37.43 10.80 -8.32
CA GLN A 181 -36.24 11.63 -8.32
C GLN A 181 -35.75 11.80 -6.90
N PHE A 182 -34.45 11.71 -6.72
CA PHE A 182 -33.78 11.80 -5.45
C PHE A 182 -32.75 12.92 -5.49
N SER A 183 -32.43 13.43 -4.30
CA SER A 183 -31.43 14.48 -4.11
C SER A 183 -30.69 14.28 -2.79
N HIS A 184 -29.39 14.52 -2.81
CA HIS A 184 -28.53 14.51 -1.62
C HIS A 184 -27.53 15.67 -1.68
N LEU A 185 -27.22 16.27 -0.51
CA LEU A 185 -26.30 17.41 -0.43
C LEU A 185 -24.84 17.00 -0.63
N ASP A 186 -24.49 15.79 -0.20
CA ASP A 186 -23.17 15.17 -0.45
C ASP A 186 -23.19 14.37 -1.77
N PRO A 187 -22.38 14.74 -2.78
CA PRO A 187 -22.25 14.00 -4.04
C PRO A 187 -21.75 12.57 -3.87
N ILE A 188 -20.90 12.32 -2.87
CA ILE A 188 -20.35 10.98 -2.60
C ILE A 188 -21.49 10.06 -2.17
N MET A 189 -22.35 10.52 -1.27
CA MET A 189 -23.51 9.76 -0.84
C MET A 189 -24.51 9.52 -1.97
N ALA A 190 -24.73 10.49 -2.87
CA ALA A 190 -25.58 10.29 -4.04
C ALA A 190 -25.04 9.16 -4.95
N GLN A 191 -23.73 9.15 -5.22
CA GLN A 191 -23.09 8.08 -5.99
C GLN A 191 -23.18 6.72 -5.28
N LEU A 192 -23.02 6.69 -3.95
CA LEU A 192 -23.19 5.48 -3.16
C LEU A 192 -24.61 4.92 -3.27
N PHE A 193 -25.65 5.76 -3.10
CA PHE A 193 -27.03 5.32 -3.27
C PHE A 193 -27.32 4.81 -4.68
N VAL A 194 -26.84 5.48 -5.72
CA VAL A 194 -26.98 5.02 -7.12
C VAL A 194 -26.36 3.64 -7.29
N LYS A 195 -25.16 3.42 -6.74
CA LYS A 195 -24.47 2.13 -6.78
C LYS A 195 -25.23 1.05 -6.00
N ASP A 196 -25.75 1.40 -4.83
CA ASP A 196 -26.52 0.48 -3.99
C ASP A 196 -27.82 0.06 -4.68
N MET A 197 -28.54 1.00 -5.29
CA MET A 197 -29.75 0.70 -6.06
C MET A 197 -29.46 -0.15 -7.30
N ARG A 198 -28.34 0.09 -8.00
CA ARG A 198 -27.90 -0.77 -9.11
C ARG A 198 -27.58 -2.18 -8.63
N THR A 199 -26.87 -2.30 -7.50
CA THR A 199 -26.60 -3.60 -6.87
C THR A 199 -27.90 -4.32 -6.49
N ALA A 200 -28.90 -3.59 -5.99
CA ALA A 200 -30.22 -4.15 -5.66
C ALA A 200 -30.99 -4.64 -6.88
N ARG A 201 -30.87 -3.95 -8.01
CA ARG A 201 -31.47 -4.35 -9.30
C ARG A 201 -30.76 -5.56 -9.89
N ASP A 202 -29.42 -5.55 -9.89
CA ASP A 202 -28.60 -6.59 -10.52
C ASP A 202 -28.60 -7.90 -9.71
N TYR A 203 -28.83 -7.82 -8.39
CA TYR A 203 -28.96 -8.96 -7.48
C TYR A 203 -30.27 -8.86 -6.68
N PRO A 204 -31.42 -9.15 -7.31
CA PRO A 204 -32.74 -8.90 -6.75
C PRO A 204 -33.13 -9.82 -5.58
N THR A 205 -32.49 -10.98 -5.43
CA THR A 205 -32.75 -11.92 -4.32
C THR A 205 -31.64 -11.91 -3.27
N ARG A 206 -31.97 -12.32 -2.03
CA ARG A 206 -30.99 -12.45 -0.94
C ARG A 206 -29.93 -13.50 -1.28
N GLU A 207 -30.33 -14.57 -1.95
CA GLU A 207 -29.45 -15.66 -2.37
C GLU A 207 -28.46 -15.19 -3.43
N GLU A 208 -28.90 -14.43 -4.42
CA GLU A 208 -28.02 -13.86 -5.47
C GLU A 208 -27.03 -12.86 -4.89
N LEU A 209 -27.49 -11.95 -4.02
CA LEU A 209 -26.62 -11.01 -3.34
C LEU A 209 -25.57 -11.73 -2.49
N SER A 210 -25.97 -12.77 -1.76
CA SER A 210 -25.04 -13.56 -0.93
C SER A 210 -24.00 -14.29 -1.78
N ARG A 211 -24.40 -14.83 -2.94
CA ARG A 211 -23.48 -15.46 -3.90
C ARG A 211 -22.51 -14.44 -4.51
N PHE A 212 -22.99 -13.24 -4.83
CA PHE A 212 -22.14 -12.15 -5.30
C PHE A 212 -21.10 -11.75 -4.26
N ASP A 213 -21.52 -11.53 -3.02
CA ASP A 213 -20.66 -11.16 -1.90
C ASP A 213 -19.64 -12.26 -1.58
N TYR A 214 -20.04 -13.52 -1.61
CA TYR A 214 -19.13 -14.67 -1.46
C TYR A 214 -18.08 -14.73 -2.57
N LYS A 215 -18.49 -14.58 -3.84
CA LYS A 215 -17.53 -14.54 -4.96
C LYS A 215 -16.56 -13.36 -4.81
N ARG A 216 -17.04 -12.21 -4.32
CA ARG A 216 -16.21 -11.03 -4.09
C ARG A 216 -15.20 -11.25 -2.95
N SER A 217 -15.57 -11.95 -1.88
CA SER A 217 -14.65 -12.23 -0.75
C SER A 217 -13.53 -13.21 -1.11
N LEU A 218 -13.73 -14.04 -2.14
CA LEU A 218 -12.69 -14.92 -2.68
C LEU A 218 -11.72 -14.22 -3.65
N LYS A 219 -12.06 -13.03 -4.15
CA LYS A 219 -11.18 -12.31 -5.08
C LYS A 219 -9.94 -11.85 -4.33
N ASN A 220 -8.79 -12.39 -4.69
CA ASN A 220 -7.52 -11.86 -4.25
C ASN A 220 -7.28 -10.51 -4.93
N ARG A 221 -7.54 -9.40 -4.24
CA ARG A 221 -7.21 -8.07 -4.75
C ARG A 221 -5.68 -7.99 -4.89
N PRO A 222 -5.13 -7.79 -6.10
CA PRO A 222 -3.70 -7.70 -6.28
C PRO A 222 -3.18 -6.46 -5.57
N ASN A 223 -2.43 -6.66 -4.49
CA ASN A 223 -1.79 -5.58 -3.76
C ASN A 223 -0.49 -5.22 -4.49
N LYS A 224 -0.54 -4.27 -5.43
CA LYS A 224 0.66 -3.71 -6.08
C LYS A 224 1.68 -3.29 -5.01
N GLU A 225 1.23 -2.63 -3.95
CA GLU A 225 2.05 -2.16 -2.83
C GLU A 225 2.62 -3.30 -1.96
N GLY A 226 1.85 -4.36 -1.72
CA GLY A 226 2.28 -5.53 -0.95
C GLY A 226 3.33 -6.37 -1.69
N LYS A 227 3.23 -6.47 -3.03
CA LYS A 227 4.29 -7.06 -3.86
C LYS A 227 5.57 -6.23 -3.77
N ILE A 228 5.44 -4.91 -3.94
CA ILE A 228 6.57 -3.97 -3.84
C ILE A 228 7.25 -4.06 -2.47
N ARG A 229 6.50 -4.14 -1.36
CA ARG A 229 7.09 -4.31 -0.02
C ARG A 229 7.78 -5.65 0.17
N LYS A 230 7.20 -6.76 -0.29
CA LYS A 230 7.87 -8.08 -0.20
C LYS A 230 9.16 -8.11 -1.03
N GLU A 231 9.17 -7.41 -2.16
CA GLU A 231 10.36 -7.24 -2.99
C GLU A 231 11.41 -6.35 -2.30
N LEU A 232 10.99 -5.22 -1.70
CA LEU A 232 11.86 -4.35 -0.92
C LEU A 232 12.46 -5.04 0.31
N GLU A 233 11.69 -5.88 1.02
CA GLU A 233 12.22 -6.62 2.18
C GLU A 233 13.25 -7.67 1.75
N LYS A 234 13.03 -8.34 0.60
CA LYS A 234 14.04 -9.24 0.03
C LYS A 234 15.32 -8.48 -0.35
N GLU A 235 15.18 -7.32 -0.97
CA GLU A 235 16.34 -6.51 -1.35
C GLU A 235 17.05 -5.95 -0.13
N ARG A 236 16.32 -5.56 0.92
CA ARG A 236 16.90 -5.16 2.20
C ARG A 236 17.72 -6.30 2.83
N ILE A 237 17.19 -7.52 2.89
CA ILE A 237 17.92 -8.68 3.43
C ILE A 237 19.18 -8.96 2.60
N ARG A 238 19.09 -8.84 1.27
CA ARG A 238 20.24 -8.99 0.36
C ARG A 238 21.32 -7.94 0.63
N LEU A 239 20.93 -6.67 0.74
CA LEU A 239 21.86 -5.56 1.02
C LEU A 239 22.48 -5.67 2.42
N GLU A 240 21.72 -6.10 3.42
CA GLU A 240 22.25 -6.36 4.77
C GLU A 240 23.31 -7.48 4.74
N SER A 241 23.11 -8.53 3.94
CA SER A 241 24.09 -9.60 3.76
C SER A 241 25.36 -9.11 3.07
N GLU A 242 25.24 -8.33 2.00
CA GLU A 242 26.38 -7.78 1.26
C GLU A 242 27.19 -6.80 2.13
N LEU A 243 26.52 -5.96 2.91
CA LEU A 243 27.16 -5.07 3.87
C LEU A 243 27.98 -5.84 4.92
N GLU A 244 27.45 -6.96 5.42
CA GLU A 244 28.17 -7.75 6.42
C GLU A 244 29.40 -8.46 5.83
N GLU A 245 29.32 -8.87 4.55
CA GLU A 245 30.47 -9.38 3.81
C GLU A 245 31.54 -8.30 3.59
N GLU A 246 31.14 -7.09 3.17
CA GLU A 246 32.07 -5.97 2.99
C GLU A 246 32.77 -5.59 4.31
N LYS A 247 32.04 -5.55 5.43
CA LYS A 247 32.63 -5.32 6.75
C LYS A 247 33.64 -6.40 7.12
N LYS A 248 33.36 -7.65 6.79
CA LYS A 248 34.31 -8.75 7.05
C LYS A 248 35.57 -8.58 6.20
N ASN A 249 35.41 -8.33 4.91
CA ASN A 249 36.54 -8.11 4.00
C ASN A 249 37.39 -6.92 4.45
N ARG A 250 36.78 -5.83 4.92
CA ARG A 250 37.50 -4.67 5.46
C ARG A 250 38.30 -5.02 6.72
N LYS A 251 37.73 -5.83 7.62
CA LYS A 251 38.45 -6.31 8.81
C LYS A 251 39.63 -7.18 8.42
N ASP A 252 39.45 -8.08 7.46
CA ASP A 252 40.51 -8.94 6.95
C ASP A 252 41.62 -8.11 6.29
N GLU A 253 41.26 -7.06 5.54
CA GLU A 253 42.22 -6.12 4.97
C GLU A 253 42.99 -5.34 6.06
N GLU A 254 42.33 -4.89 7.12
CA GLU A 254 42.98 -4.21 8.26
C GLU A 254 43.96 -5.16 8.99
N ILE A 255 43.59 -6.43 9.14
CA ILE A 255 44.49 -7.47 9.66
C ILE A 255 45.72 -7.61 8.77
N VAL A 256 45.53 -7.73 7.45
CA VAL A 256 46.64 -7.85 6.49
C VAL A 256 47.53 -6.60 6.54
N ARG A 257 46.97 -5.39 6.53
CA ARG A 257 47.75 -4.14 6.66
C ARG A 257 48.55 -4.11 7.96
N GLY A 258 47.93 -4.52 9.07
CA GLY A 258 48.59 -4.63 10.38
C GLY A 258 49.74 -5.65 10.38
N LEU A 259 49.54 -6.81 9.75
CA LEU A 259 50.58 -7.84 9.60
C LEU A 259 51.73 -7.37 8.72
N THR A 260 51.45 -6.78 7.56
CA THR A 260 52.48 -6.24 6.66
C THR A 260 53.32 -5.17 7.35
N THR A 261 52.68 -4.27 8.09
CA THR A 261 53.40 -3.21 8.85
C THR A 261 54.30 -3.81 9.92
N ARG A 262 53.84 -4.85 10.63
CA ARG A 262 54.67 -5.55 11.64
C ARG A 262 55.84 -6.29 11.01
N LEU A 263 55.62 -7.00 9.91
CA LEU A 263 56.68 -7.71 9.19
C LEU A 263 57.73 -6.75 8.65
N LEU A 264 57.31 -5.62 8.07
CA LEU A 264 58.23 -4.58 7.60
C LEU A 264 59.07 -4.02 8.75
N LYS A 265 58.45 -3.74 9.91
CA LYS A 265 59.19 -3.29 11.09
C LYS A 265 60.20 -4.32 11.59
N GLN A 266 59.81 -5.61 11.64
CA GLN A 266 60.73 -6.68 12.02
C GLN A 266 61.91 -6.80 11.05
N GLU A 267 61.68 -6.62 9.76
CA GLU A 267 62.74 -6.69 8.75
C GLU A 267 63.67 -5.48 8.82
N MET A 268 63.13 -4.29 9.10
CA MET A 268 63.93 -3.10 9.40
C MET A 268 64.81 -3.30 10.64
N GLU A 269 64.25 -3.80 11.75
CA GLU A 269 65.01 -4.07 12.98
C GLU A 269 66.14 -5.09 12.73
N LYS A 270 65.90 -6.15 11.95
CA LYS A 270 66.95 -7.10 11.55
C LYS A 270 68.01 -6.46 10.66
N SER A 271 67.60 -5.62 9.72
CA SER A 271 68.52 -4.88 8.84
C SER A 271 69.43 -3.95 9.64
N GLU A 272 68.87 -3.21 10.60
CA GLU A 272 69.64 -2.35 11.52
C GLU A 272 70.64 -3.17 12.36
N GLN A 273 70.21 -4.31 12.92
CA GLN A 273 71.11 -5.22 13.64
C GLN A 273 72.25 -5.72 12.75
N MET A 274 71.94 -6.09 11.50
CA MET A 274 72.95 -6.54 10.54
C MET A 274 73.92 -5.42 10.16
N GLN A 275 73.43 -4.19 9.96
CA GLN A 275 74.27 -3.02 9.71
C GLN A 275 75.20 -2.73 10.89
N GLN A 276 74.73 -2.84 12.12
CA GLN A 276 75.57 -2.70 13.32
C GLN A 276 76.66 -3.78 13.36
N VAL A 277 76.32 -5.04 13.08
CA VAL A 277 77.29 -6.14 13.01
C VAL A 277 78.34 -5.89 11.91
N ILE A 278 77.91 -5.46 10.72
CA ILE A 278 78.82 -5.11 9.62
C ILE A 278 79.73 -3.95 10.02
N TYR A 279 79.19 -2.91 10.66
CA TYR A 279 79.96 -1.77 11.14
C TYR A 279 81.01 -2.19 12.18
N GLU A 280 80.62 -3.02 13.15
CA GLU A 280 81.55 -3.58 14.14
C GLU A 280 82.65 -4.43 13.48
N LEU A 281 82.29 -5.29 12.54
CA LEU A 281 83.26 -6.11 11.79
C LEU A 281 84.23 -5.23 10.99
N ARG A 282 83.73 -4.18 10.31
CA ARG A 282 84.58 -3.20 9.61
C ARG A 282 85.50 -2.45 10.58
N SER A 283 84.99 -2.01 11.73
CA SER A 283 85.80 -1.33 12.75
C SER A 283 86.91 -2.22 13.31
N LYS A 284 86.65 -3.52 13.48
CA LYS A 284 87.66 -4.50 13.89
C LYS A 284 88.71 -4.74 12.80
N LEU A 285 88.30 -4.77 11.53
CA LEU A 285 89.22 -4.86 10.38
C LEU A 285 90.11 -3.62 10.25
N VAL A 286 89.58 -2.43 10.50
CA VAL A 286 90.36 -1.17 10.50
C VAL A 286 91.31 -1.12 11.70
N ASN A 287 90.89 -1.58 12.88
CA ASN A 287 91.73 -1.65 14.07
C ASN A 287 92.80 -2.76 14.01
N GLU A 288 92.61 -3.81 13.22
CA GLU A 288 93.65 -4.80 12.90
C GLU A 288 94.60 -4.32 11.79
N GLY A 289 94.29 -3.21 11.10
CA GLY A 289 95.10 -2.60 10.04
C GLY A 289 96.02 -1.46 10.50
N GLU A 290 95.91 -0.96 11.74
CA GLU A 290 96.84 0.04 12.29
C GLU A 290 98.13 -0.62 12.79
N GLY A 291 98.90 -1.14 11.83
CA GLY A 291 100.14 -1.84 12.04
C GLY A 291 100.99 -2.01 10.78
N ASP A 292 100.84 -1.18 9.75
CA ASP A 292 101.94 -0.86 8.84
C ASP A 292 101.69 0.42 8.03
N ASN A 293 102.77 1.15 7.74
CA ASN A 293 102.76 2.50 7.20
C ASN A 293 102.80 2.51 5.65
N VAL A 294 102.02 3.42 5.07
CA VAL A 294 102.19 4.10 3.76
C VAL A 294 102.09 3.24 2.50
N VAL A 295 101.11 3.55 1.62
CA VAL A 295 101.33 4.05 0.26
C VAL A 295 100.05 4.77 -0.22
N GLU A 296 100.22 6.04 -0.61
CA GLU A 296 99.30 6.79 -1.44
C GLU A 296 99.05 6.04 -2.75
N ASN A 297 97.80 5.76 -3.09
CA ASN A 297 97.38 5.61 -4.47
C ASN A 297 95.98 6.20 -4.60
N ASP A 298 95.94 7.34 -5.29
CA ASP A 298 94.78 7.78 -6.05
C ASP A 298 94.37 6.63 -6.98
N ASP A 299 93.22 6.02 -6.71
CA ASP A 299 92.51 5.21 -7.68
C ASP A 299 91.01 5.51 -7.56
N ASP A 300 90.48 5.98 -8.68
CA ASP A 300 89.12 6.40 -8.91
C ASP A 300 88.10 5.33 -8.51
N VAL A 301 87.23 5.64 -7.55
CA VAL A 301 86.01 4.86 -7.33
C VAL A 301 84.87 5.60 -8.04
N GLU A 302 84.63 5.18 -9.28
CA GLU A 302 83.44 5.55 -10.04
C GLU A 302 82.19 5.27 -9.19
N MET A 303 81.35 6.30 -9.03
CA MET A 303 80.01 6.13 -8.49
C MET A 303 79.21 5.30 -9.49
N ILE A 304 78.83 4.08 -9.11
CA ILE A 304 77.78 3.35 -9.81
C ILE A 304 76.49 4.10 -9.50
N GLU A 305 76.08 4.96 -10.42
CA GLU A 305 74.71 5.45 -10.51
C GLU A 305 73.84 4.24 -10.86
N ASP A 306 72.99 3.81 -9.93
CA ASP A 306 71.91 2.88 -10.24
C ASP A 306 70.96 3.60 -11.21
N GLU A 307 71.13 3.32 -12.51
CA GLU A 307 70.17 3.63 -13.56
C GLU A 307 68.83 2.97 -13.19
N ILE A 308 67.93 3.75 -12.62
CA ILE A 308 66.50 3.42 -12.61
C ILE A 308 66.06 3.49 -14.07
N SER A 309 65.99 2.33 -14.71
CA SER A 309 65.31 2.20 -16.00
C SER A 309 63.84 2.59 -15.81
N GLU A 310 63.48 3.79 -16.27
CA GLU A 310 62.09 4.15 -16.56
C GLU A 310 61.63 3.26 -17.72
N ASP A 311 61.07 2.09 -17.38
CA ASP A 311 60.24 1.33 -18.31
C ASP A 311 58.96 2.13 -18.52
N ALA A 312 58.98 2.98 -19.54
CA ALA A 312 57.84 3.67 -20.10
C ALA A 312 56.92 2.64 -20.78
N GLY A 313 56.23 1.84 -19.95
CA GLY A 313 55.05 1.10 -20.35
C GLY A 313 53.94 2.10 -20.67
N GLU A 314 53.59 2.17 -21.95
CA GLU A 314 52.47 2.92 -22.50
C GLU A 314 51.18 2.61 -21.73
N ASN A 315 50.84 3.47 -20.76
CA ASN A 315 49.50 3.51 -20.19
C ASN A 315 48.58 4.14 -21.24
N GLU A 316 47.92 3.32 -22.06
CA GLU A 316 46.67 3.74 -22.70
C GLU A 316 45.66 4.07 -21.59
N GLU A 317 45.60 5.35 -21.23
CA GLU A 317 44.48 5.90 -20.46
C GLU A 317 43.20 5.72 -21.28
N ILE A 318 42.52 4.60 -21.07
CA ILE A 318 41.10 4.48 -21.39
C ILE A 318 40.37 5.40 -20.41
N SER A 319 40.21 6.66 -20.80
CA SER A 319 39.31 7.62 -20.15
C SER A 319 37.86 7.12 -20.28
N ILE A 320 37.46 6.21 -19.39
CA ILE A 320 36.05 5.91 -19.15
C ILE A 320 35.52 7.09 -18.33
N THR A 321 35.01 8.12 -19.02
CA THR A 321 34.20 9.16 -18.39
C THR A 321 32.96 8.51 -17.78
N LEU A 322 33.01 8.24 -16.48
CA LEU A 322 31.85 7.84 -15.69
C LEU A 322 30.84 8.99 -15.74
N PRO A 323 29.55 8.73 -16.06
CA PRO A 323 28.55 9.77 -16.11
C PRO A 323 28.48 10.48 -14.76
N SER A 324 28.44 11.81 -14.79
CA SER A 324 28.27 12.61 -13.58
C SER A 324 27.01 12.16 -12.85
N ARG A 325 26.99 12.34 -11.52
CA ARG A 325 25.80 12.11 -10.69
C ARG A 325 24.57 12.83 -11.27
N GLU A 326 24.75 14.02 -11.85
CA GLU A 326 23.68 14.74 -12.55
C GLU A 326 23.14 13.97 -13.77
N GLU A 327 24.00 13.36 -14.58
CA GLU A 327 23.60 12.65 -15.80
C GLU A 327 22.83 11.36 -15.48
N LYS A 328 23.22 10.67 -14.41
CA LYS A 328 22.47 9.50 -13.89
C LYS A 328 21.08 9.91 -13.40
N ILE A 329 20.96 11.07 -12.76
CA ILE A 329 19.68 11.62 -12.30
C ILE A 329 18.82 12.02 -13.51
N GLN A 330 19.40 12.62 -14.54
CA GLN A 330 18.67 12.99 -15.75
C GLN A 330 18.19 11.78 -16.56
N GLN A 331 19.02 10.74 -16.68
CA GLN A 331 18.60 9.48 -17.31
C GLN A 331 17.47 8.80 -16.52
N TYR A 332 17.57 8.78 -15.19
CA TYR A 332 16.50 8.24 -14.34
C TYR A 332 15.20 9.05 -14.47
N ALA A 333 15.28 10.38 -14.53
CA ALA A 333 14.13 11.24 -14.77
C ALA A 333 13.49 10.98 -16.15
N TYR A 334 14.31 10.83 -17.20
CA TYR A 334 13.83 10.53 -18.54
C TYR A 334 13.08 9.18 -18.59
N HIS A 335 13.60 8.14 -17.93
CA HIS A 335 12.93 6.84 -17.85
C HIS A 335 11.63 6.86 -17.02
N LEU A 336 11.53 7.73 -16.01
CA LEU A 336 10.30 7.98 -15.25
C LEU A 336 9.23 8.68 -16.10
N TYR A 337 9.62 9.66 -16.93
CA TYR A 337 8.68 10.33 -17.83
C TYR A 337 8.22 9.44 -18.99
N ALA A 338 9.11 8.58 -19.51
CA ALA A 338 8.76 7.62 -20.55
C ALA A 338 7.76 6.55 -20.05
N THR A 339 7.91 6.09 -18.81
CA THR A 339 6.98 5.10 -18.22
C THR A 339 5.61 5.70 -17.87
N GLN A 340 5.53 6.99 -17.53
CA GLN A 340 4.25 7.68 -17.34
C GLN A 340 3.48 7.94 -18.65
N ALA A 341 4.19 8.11 -19.77
CA ALA A 341 3.55 8.33 -21.07
C ALA A 341 2.90 7.07 -21.67
N GLU A 342 3.39 5.87 -21.31
CA GLU A 342 2.84 4.59 -21.78
C GLU A 342 1.66 4.07 -20.94
N GLU A 343 1.40 4.64 -19.76
CA GLU A 343 0.31 4.19 -18.86
C GLU A 343 -1.08 4.76 -19.23
N HIS A 344 -1.17 5.65 -20.23
CA HIS A 344 -2.43 6.30 -20.64
C HIS A 344 -3.32 5.50 -21.60
N VAL A 345 -3.06 4.22 -21.81
CA VAL A 345 -3.95 3.36 -22.60
C VAL A 345 -4.15 2.03 -21.85
N THR A 346 -5.01 2.04 -20.83
CA THR A 346 -6.18 1.14 -20.70
C THR A 346 -6.76 1.13 -19.28
N SER A 347 -8.10 1.21 -19.24
CA SER A 347 -8.99 0.80 -18.13
C SER A 347 -9.34 1.85 -17.07
N ASP A 348 -10.35 2.64 -17.44
CA ASP A 348 -11.35 3.25 -16.54
C ASP A 348 -11.78 2.27 -15.43
N ASP A 349 -11.49 2.61 -14.17
CA ASP A 349 -12.22 2.22 -12.94
C ASP A 349 -11.45 2.65 -11.67
N GLU A 350 -10.14 2.93 -11.76
CA GLU A 350 -9.31 3.39 -10.62
C GLU A 350 -9.17 4.92 -10.50
N GLU A 351 -9.49 5.71 -11.54
CA GLU A 351 -9.22 7.16 -11.55
C GLU A 351 -10.18 8.02 -10.72
N ILE A 352 -11.39 7.54 -10.42
CA ILE A 352 -12.43 8.35 -9.75
C ILE A 352 -12.03 8.74 -8.31
N TRP A 353 -11.22 7.91 -7.62
CA TRP A 353 -10.81 8.19 -6.24
C TRP A 353 -9.49 8.95 -6.13
N LYS A 354 -8.67 8.96 -7.18
CA LYS A 354 -7.37 9.68 -7.18
C LYS A 354 -7.51 11.15 -7.58
N GLN A 355 -8.49 11.51 -8.41
CA GLN A 355 -8.60 12.88 -8.92
C GLN A 355 -9.10 13.92 -7.88
N ASN A 356 -9.71 13.50 -6.76
CA ASN A 356 -10.34 14.44 -5.81
C ASN A 356 -9.45 14.90 -4.64
N TYR A 357 -8.16 14.53 -4.59
CA TYR A 357 -7.23 15.00 -3.55
C TYR A 357 -6.30 16.14 -3.97
N ASN A 358 -6.39 16.62 -5.21
CA ASN A 358 -5.67 17.80 -5.66
C ASN A 358 -6.60 19.03 -5.70
N LEU A 359 -7.05 19.51 -4.55
CA LEU A 359 -7.64 20.84 -4.43
C LEU A 359 -6.87 21.71 -3.43
N ILE A 360 -5.90 22.43 -3.99
CA ILE A 360 -5.56 23.85 -3.73
C ILE A 360 -5.52 24.28 -2.25
N VAL A 361 -4.31 24.26 -1.68
CA VAL A 361 -3.96 25.16 -0.57
C VAL A 361 -3.93 26.58 -1.12
N SER A 362 -5.06 27.30 -1.02
CA SER A 362 -5.09 28.75 -1.22
C SER A 362 -4.51 29.41 0.02
N THR A 363 -3.26 29.85 -0.06
CA THR A 363 -2.69 30.78 0.90
C THR A 363 -3.14 32.19 0.54
N GLN A 364 -4.26 32.64 1.09
CA GLN A 364 -4.51 34.08 1.23
C GLN A 364 -3.94 34.53 2.57
N SER A 365 -2.93 35.38 2.47
CA SER A 365 -2.31 36.09 3.60
C SER A 365 -3.27 37.18 4.09
N VAL A 366 -3.37 37.34 5.42
CA VAL A 366 -3.95 38.52 6.09
C VAL A 366 -2.91 39.61 6.17
#